data_AF-A0A1B9LGL6-F1
#
_entry.id   AF-A0A1B9LGL6-F1
#
_cell.length_a   1.000
_cell.length_b   1.000
_cell.length_c   1.000
_cell.angle_alpha   90.00
_cell.angle_beta   90.00
_cell.angle_gamma   90.00
#
_symmetry.space_group_name_H-M   'P 1'
#
loop_
_entity.id
_entity.type
_entity.pdbx_description
1 polymer ?
#
loop_
_entity_poly.entity_id
_entity_poly.type
_entity_poly.pdbx_seq_one_letter_code
_entity_poly.pdbx_strand_id
1 'polypeptide(L)'
;MDDAQAYARAQFHLGQIYQIDKNDIETAELYYNKVEREDDAEAYAQAQLFLGVIYQDKKNGHEKAYEAFSQCCTSNNPLIFNVANRLLGDYVYFHKIPTNSKAESAKTYYQKVNYINKLFDTFVMAQIMLAAPNIEENDLFQTREERDKLVIKPICQIRKLTEEIQQELLVTFELDESESEQGQQFERQVAHYTKPRVLFNLLKNESSNFRLNVVDFMNDPTENQLLSNWLGMNNDPSSEIKSFLTSFTFNHNCLNQFRLYGNENNIIGSGVSLVFNQSFFGNNVESSINPDSVALLSYDTKAKVAKSDSEENKDDGDSNNICFLEPLPLFRCLYFDPNSEYISIAKRNKFSFYLEHQGRPAKTIDDEWNNYINLLDEKNKIAKIRDNLNNIRNIIKGLKEKEELKALSNLDQLINLAIMPISCLIKHAAFEDEDECRMIYITHIADEKIQAPIAYGDANSLFVNYGQKVEDYLDKIYLGPQCQPHHKLWITNHVRRPKSKLRLKPIKIVQSEMPLR
;
A
#
# COMPACT_ATOMS: atom_id res chain seq x y z
N MET A 1 -35.60 14.22 27.12
CA MET A 1 -35.54 13.31 25.97
C MET A 1 -34.11 12.90 25.88
N ASP A 2 -33.80 11.67 26.27
CA ASP A 2 -32.48 11.11 26.00
C ASP A 2 -32.31 11.08 24.48
N ASP A 3 -31.10 11.41 24.04
CA ASP A 3 -30.69 11.32 22.65
C ASP A 3 -30.75 9.85 22.24
N ALA A 4 -31.78 9.46 21.48
CA ALA A 4 -32.04 8.07 21.07
C ALA A 4 -30.83 7.45 20.36
N GLN A 5 -30.11 8.25 19.57
CA GLN A 5 -28.86 7.84 18.94
C GLN A 5 -27.78 7.50 19.99
N ALA A 6 -27.60 8.35 21.00
CA ALA A 6 -26.66 8.10 22.09
C ALA A 6 -27.05 6.85 22.91
N TYR A 7 -28.35 6.63 23.14
CA TYR A 7 -28.85 5.43 23.81
C TYR A 7 -28.55 4.16 23.00
N ALA A 8 -28.84 4.14 21.69
CA ALA A 8 -28.55 3.01 20.81
C ALA A 8 -27.05 2.65 20.80
N ARG A 9 -26.18 3.65 20.67
CA ARG A 9 -24.72 3.46 20.76
C ARG A 9 -24.29 2.93 22.12
N ALA A 10 -24.88 3.43 23.20
CA ALA A 10 -24.59 2.95 24.56
C ALA A 10 -25.02 1.48 24.75
N GLN A 11 -26.21 1.09 24.26
CA GLN A 11 -26.66 -0.32 24.30
C GLN A 11 -25.71 -1.22 23.49
N PHE A 12 -25.30 -0.80 22.30
CA PHE A 12 -24.33 -1.53 21.49
C PHE A 12 -23.00 -1.74 22.25
N HIS A 13 -22.40 -0.67 22.79
CA HIS A 13 -21.14 -0.77 23.53
C HIS A 13 -21.28 -1.62 24.80
N LEU A 14 -22.42 -1.54 25.52
CA LEU A 14 -22.69 -2.45 26.63
C LEU A 14 -22.71 -3.91 26.17
N GLY A 15 -23.38 -4.21 25.05
CA GLY A 15 -23.35 -5.53 24.44
C GLY A 15 -21.93 -6.04 24.18
N GLN A 16 -21.07 -5.19 23.62
CA GLN A 16 -19.66 -5.53 23.37
C GLN A 16 -18.89 -5.82 24.66
N ILE A 17 -19.03 -4.98 25.69
CA ILE A 17 -18.37 -5.16 26.99
C ILE A 17 -18.82 -6.48 27.62
N TYR A 18 -20.12 -6.78 27.63
CA TYR A 18 -20.61 -8.04 28.18
C TYR A 18 -20.12 -9.25 27.40
N GLN A 19 -20.10 -9.17 26.07
CA GLN A 19 -19.62 -10.27 25.22
C GLN A 19 -18.13 -10.53 25.38
N ILE A 20 -17.30 -9.48 25.28
CA ILE A 20 -15.84 -9.59 25.15
C ILE A 20 -15.17 -9.59 26.53
N ASP A 21 -15.50 -8.64 27.39
CA ASP A 21 -14.79 -8.44 28.65
C ASP A 21 -15.39 -9.25 29.80
N LYS A 22 -16.71 -9.47 29.79
CA LYS A 22 -17.40 -10.26 30.83
C LYS A 22 -17.67 -11.70 30.43
N ASN A 23 -17.56 -12.01 29.13
CA ASN A 23 -17.92 -13.31 28.57
C ASN A 23 -19.35 -13.77 28.98
N ASP A 24 -20.27 -12.80 29.11
CA ASP A 24 -21.68 -13.01 29.44
C ASP A 24 -22.53 -12.82 28.17
N ILE A 25 -22.76 -13.94 27.49
CA ILE A 25 -23.41 -13.98 26.18
C ILE A 25 -24.90 -13.67 26.26
N GLU A 26 -25.58 -14.07 27.34
CA GLU A 26 -27.02 -13.82 27.51
C GLU A 26 -27.28 -12.34 27.72
N THR A 27 -26.48 -11.69 28.56
CA THR A 27 -26.61 -10.25 28.80
C THR A 27 -26.21 -9.45 27.56
N ALA A 28 -25.15 -9.86 26.84
CA ALA A 28 -24.76 -9.22 25.59
C ALA A 28 -25.87 -9.23 24.53
N GLU A 29 -26.49 -10.39 24.31
CA GLU A 29 -27.63 -10.54 23.39
C GLU A 29 -28.80 -9.63 23.78
N LEU A 30 -29.11 -9.52 25.07
CA LEU A 30 -30.16 -8.62 25.56
C LEU A 30 -29.85 -7.15 25.25
N TYR A 31 -28.60 -6.73 25.34
CA TYR A 31 -28.19 -5.37 24.98
C TYR A 31 -28.22 -5.13 23.47
N TYR A 32 -27.71 -6.06 22.65
CA TYR A 32 -27.77 -5.92 21.21
C TYR A 32 -29.21 -5.88 20.66
N ASN A 33 -30.12 -6.68 21.22
CA ASN A 33 -31.54 -6.67 20.82
C ASN A 33 -32.29 -5.37 21.20
N LYS A 34 -31.72 -4.51 22.05
CA LYS A 34 -32.30 -3.19 22.38
C LYS A 34 -31.90 -2.09 21.40
N VAL A 35 -30.98 -2.37 20.47
CA VAL A 35 -30.57 -1.41 19.46
C VAL A 35 -31.62 -1.45 18.35
N GLU A 36 -32.28 -0.33 18.09
CA GLU A 36 -33.27 -0.20 17.01
C GLU A 36 -32.64 0.53 15.81
N ARG A 37 -33.07 0.16 14.60
CA ARG A 37 -32.48 0.69 13.36
C ARG A 37 -32.79 2.17 13.17
N GLU A 38 -33.96 2.58 13.63
CA GLU A 38 -34.50 3.93 13.58
C GLU A 38 -33.71 4.90 14.46
N ASP A 39 -33.11 4.40 15.55
CA ASP A 39 -32.35 5.21 16.49
C ASP A 39 -30.91 5.47 16.01
N ASP A 40 -30.22 4.42 15.53
CA ASP A 40 -28.92 4.51 14.87
C ASP A 40 -28.69 3.30 13.96
N ALA A 41 -28.80 3.51 12.64
CA ALA A 41 -28.69 2.44 11.66
C ALA A 41 -27.31 1.76 11.63
N GLU A 42 -26.23 2.49 11.94
CA GLU A 42 -24.88 1.92 11.98
C GLU A 42 -24.69 1.06 13.24
N ALA A 43 -25.07 1.58 14.40
CA ALA A 43 -25.03 0.82 15.65
C ALA A 43 -25.92 -0.43 15.57
N TYR A 44 -27.09 -0.32 14.94
CA TYR A 44 -27.98 -1.46 14.67
C TYR A 44 -27.29 -2.51 13.79
N ALA A 45 -26.68 -2.10 12.66
CA ALA A 45 -25.99 -3.03 11.79
C ALA A 45 -24.83 -3.73 12.50
N GLN A 46 -24.09 -3.03 13.36
CA GLN A 46 -23.06 -3.63 14.21
C GLN A 46 -23.67 -4.63 15.18
N ALA A 47 -24.71 -4.25 15.93
CA ALA A 47 -25.40 -5.13 16.86
C ALA A 47 -25.92 -6.42 16.19
N GLN A 48 -26.51 -6.31 14.99
CA GLN A 48 -26.96 -7.46 14.20
C GLN A 48 -25.80 -8.37 13.77
N LEU A 49 -24.66 -7.80 13.36
CA LEU A 49 -23.48 -8.59 13.05
C LEU A 49 -22.98 -9.39 14.28
N PHE A 50 -22.91 -8.75 15.45
CA PHE A 50 -22.49 -9.43 16.68
C PHE A 50 -23.51 -10.48 17.16
N LEU A 51 -24.82 -10.20 17.04
CA LEU A 51 -25.88 -11.18 17.29
C LEU A 51 -25.73 -12.40 16.39
N GLY A 52 -25.50 -12.19 15.09
CA GLY A 52 -25.27 -13.27 14.15
C GLY A 52 -24.08 -14.16 14.54
N VAL A 53 -22.97 -13.55 14.95
CA VAL A 53 -21.77 -14.27 15.44
C VAL A 53 -22.07 -15.05 16.72
N ILE A 54 -22.82 -14.47 17.67
CA ILE A 54 -23.25 -15.18 18.89
C ILE A 54 -24.10 -16.40 18.54
N TYR A 55 -25.09 -16.23 17.66
CA TYR A 55 -25.95 -17.34 17.25
C TYR A 55 -25.18 -18.44 16.54
N GLN A 56 -24.22 -18.06 15.69
CA GLN A 56 -23.33 -19.00 15.02
C GLN A 56 -22.46 -19.78 16.00
N ASP A 57 -21.64 -19.08 16.79
CA ASP A 57 -20.50 -19.69 17.47
C ASP A 57 -20.81 -20.14 18.90
N LYS A 58 -21.85 -19.59 19.52
CA LYS A 58 -22.18 -19.84 20.94
C LYS A 58 -23.48 -20.60 21.14
N LYS A 59 -24.42 -20.48 20.20
CA LYS A 59 -25.77 -21.06 20.34
C LYS A 59 -26.14 -22.08 19.26
N ASN A 60 -25.29 -22.26 18.24
CA ASN A 60 -25.56 -23.13 17.09
C ASN A 60 -26.93 -22.87 16.42
N GLY A 61 -27.37 -21.61 16.43
CA GLY A 61 -28.67 -21.17 15.92
C GLY A 61 -28.57 -20.65 14.49
N HIS A 62 -28.45 -21.56 13.52
CA HIS A 62 -28.15 -21.21 12.13
C HIS A 62 -29.17 -20.26 11.48
N GLU A 63 -30.46 -20.47 11.71
CA GLU A 63 -31.52 -19.61 11.17
C GLU A 63 -31.44 -18.19 11.74
N LYS A 64 -31.32 -18.07 13.08
CA LYS A 64 -31.19 -16.76 13.74
C LYS A 64 -29.93 -16.01 13.33
N ALA A 65 -28.83 -16.74 13.12
CA ALA A 65 -27.60 -16.16 12.63
C ALA A 65 -27.77 -15.59 11.22
N TYR A 66 -28.37 -16.38 10.33
CA TYR A 66 -28.69 -15.96 8.96
C TYR A 66 -29.61 -14.73 8.95
N GLU A 67 -30.66 -14.71 9.76
CA GLU A 67 -31.56 -13.56 9.91
C GLU A 67 -30.80 -12.31 10.34
N ALA A 68 -29.96 -12.40 11.37
CA ALA A 68 -29.17 -11.27 11.87
C ALA A 68 -28.18 -10.74 10.81
N PHE A 69 -27.46 -11.61 10.11
CA PHE A 69 -26.57 -11.18 9.02
C PHE A 69 -27.34 -10.55 7.85
N SER A 70 -28.54 -11.04 7.55
CA SER A 70 -29.41 -10.47 6.51
C SER A 70 -29.86 -9.04 6.84
N GLN A 71 -29.97 -8.69 8.13
CA GLN A 71 -30.31 -7.33 8.54
C GLN A 71 -29.17 -6.31 8.35
N CYS A 72 -27.93 -6.76 8.17
CA CYS A 72 -26.76 -5.89 8.04
C CYS A 72 -25.99 -6.05 6.71
N CYS A 73 -26.43 -6.94 5.81
CA CYS A 73 -25.76 -7.18 4.52
C CYS A 73 -25.92 -6.06 3.49
N THR A 74 -26.71 -5.03 3.79
CA THR A 74 -26.86 -3.78 3.00
C THR A 74 -26.37 -2.55 3.77
N SER A 75 -25.56 -2.75 4.83
CA SER A 75 -25.00 -1.65 5.61
C SER A 75 -24.17 -0.70 4.75
N ASN A 76 -24.25 0.60 5.04
CA ASN A 76 -23.38 1.60 4.44
C ASN A 76 -21.94 1.53 4.99
N ASN A 77 -21.72 0.83 6.10
CA ASN A 77 -20.38 0.58 6.62
C ASN A 77 -19.74 -0.58 5.81
N PRO A 78 -18.67 -0.34 5.04
CA PRO A 78 -18.13 -1.31 4.11
C PRO A 78 -17.50 -2.52 4.82
N LEU A 79 -17.04 -2.37 6.07
CA LEU A 79 -16.54 -3.49 6.87
C LEU A 79 -17.67 -4.45 7.23
N ILE A 80 -18.78 -3.92 7.75
CA ILE A 80 -19.96 -4.72 8.12
C ILE A 80 -20.55 -5.37 6.88
N PHE A 81 -20.70 -4.60 5.81
CA PHE A 81 -21.22 -5.07 4.53
C PHE A 81 -20.45 -6.30 4.02
N ASN A 82 -19.12 -6.22 3.96
CA ASN A 82 -18.28 -7.31 3.46
C ASN A 82 -18.35 -8.55 4.36
N VAL A 83 -18.24 -8.38 5.68
CA VAL A 83 -18.27 -9.51 6.62
C VAL A 83 -19.65 -10.19 6.62
N ALA A 84 -20.73 -9.41 6.62
CA ALA A 84 -22.10 -9.93 6.60
C ALA A 84 -22.38 -10.71 5.30
N ASN A 85 -22.02 -10.15 4.13
CA ASN A 85 -22.21 -10.85 2.86
C ASN A 85 -21.37 -12.13 2.79
N ARG A 86 -20.10 -12.10 3.23
CA ARG A 86 -19.28 -13.33 3.31
C ARG A 86 -19.93 -14.38 4.22
N LEU A 87 -20.41 -13.99 5.40
CA LEU A 87 -21.07 -14.91 6.34
C LEU A 87 -22.34 -15.51 5.75
N LEU A 88 -23.18 -14.71 5.09
CA LEU A 88 -24.37 -15.21 4.40
C LEU A 88 -24.01 -16.22 3.30
N GLY A 89 -22.96 -15.94 2.52
CA GLY A 89 -22.42 -16.88 1.54
C GLY A 89 -22.02 -18.22 2.17
N ASP A 90 -21.28 -18.16 3.30
CA ASP A 90 -20.88 -19.35 4.07
C ASP A 90 -22.11 -20.13 4.57
N TYR A 91 -23.12 -19.42 5.06
CA TYR A 91 -24.34 -20.05 5.58
C TYR A 91 -25.12 -20.80 4.51
N VAL A 92 -25.38 -20.13 3.38
CA VAL A 92 -26.10 -20.73 2.26
C VAL A 92 -25.31 -21.95 1.72
N TYR A 93 -23.98 -21.83 1.62
CA TYR A 93 -23.14 -22.90 1.11
C TYR A 93 -23.03 -24.12 2.05
N PHE A 94 -22.63 -23.91 3.30
CA PHE A 94 -22.30 -25.01 4.23
C PHE A 94 -23.52 -25.58 4.96
N HIS A 95 -24.53 -24.77 5.25
CA HIS A 95 -25.70 -25.21 6.03
C HIS A 95 -26.89 -25.58 5.15
N LYS A 96 -26.77 -25.43 3.82
CA LYS A 96 -27.79 -25.78 2.83
C LYS A 96 -29.18 -25.27 3.22
N ILE A 97 -29.25 -24.05 3.77
CA ILE A 97 -30.51 -23.43 4.18
C ILE A 97 -31.43 -23.42 2.95
N PRO A 98 -32.61 -24.05 2.99
CA PRO A 98 -33.48 -24.14 1.83
C PRO A 98 -33.82 -22.73 1.34
N THR A 99 -33.59 -22.44 0.07
CA THR A 99 -33.93 -21.17 -0.61
C THR A 99 -35.44 -20.93 -0.73
N ASN A 100 -36.25 -21.54 0.12
CA ASN A 100 -37.70 -21.39 0.09
C ASN A 100 -38.11 -20.09 0.78
N SER A 101 -38.21 -19.07 -0.08
CA SER A 101 -38.65 -17.69 0.13
C SER A 101 -37.54 -16.69 0.52
N LYS A 102 -37.01 -15.98 -0.49
CA LYS A 102 -36.17 -14.77 -0.43
C LYS A 102 -34.65 -14.90 -0.23
N ALA A 103 -34.07 -16.06 0.08
CA ALA A 103 -32.62 -16.19 0.19
C ALA A 103 -31.92 -16.15 -1.19
N GLU A 104 -30.88 -15.32 -1.34
CA GLU A 104 -30.02 -15.31 -2.54
C GLU A 104 -29.08 -16.53 -2.54
N SER A 105 -28.50 -16.88 -3.70
CA SER A 105 -27.50 -17.95 -3.75
C SER A 105 -26.19 -17.52 -3.07
N ALA A 106 -25.40 -18.50 -2.60
CA ALA A 106 -24.12 -18.24 -1.97
C ALA A 106 -23.20 -17.40 -2.88
N LYS A 107 -23.23 -17.68 -4.19
CA LYS A 107 -22.48 -16.93 -5.21
C LYS A 107 -22.80 -15.44 -5.17
N THR A 108 -24.08 -15.07 -5.13
CA THR A 108 -24.50 -13.65 -5.12
C THR A 108 -23.96 -12.92 -3.89
N TYR A 109 -23.98 -13.57 -2.72
CA TYR A 109 -23.40 -13.00 -1.51
C TYR A 109 -21.89 -12.81 -1.61
N TYR A 110 -21.13 -13.81 -2.09
CA TYR A 110 -19.69 -13.64 -2.27
C TYR A 110 -19.33 -12.58 -3.32
N GLN A 111 -20.13 -12.42 -4.39
CA GLN A 111 -19.92 -11.39 -5.40
C GLN A 111 -20.07 -9.96 -4.86
N LYS A 112 -20.82 -9.78 -3.77
CA LYS A 112 -20.96 -8.48 -3.11
C LYS A 112 -19.70 -8.10 -2.31
N VAL A 113 -18.86 -9.06 -1.93
CA VAL A 113 -17.67 -8.79 -1.10
C VAL A 113 -16.61 -8.04 -1.90
N ASN A 114 -16.33 -6.81 -1.46
CA ASN A 114 -15.33 -5.91 -2.02
C ASN A 114 -13.97 -6.09 -1.33
N TYR A 115 -12.88 -5.74 -2.01
CA TYR A 115 -11.56 -5.73 -1.39
C TYR A 115 -11.45 -4.58 -0.36
N ILE A 116 -11.03 -4.91 0.86
CA ILE A 116 -10.61 -3.95 1.88
C ILE A 116 -9.35 -4.51 2.51
N ASN A 117 -8.29 -3.70 2.61
CA ASN A 117 -6.99 -4.16 3.12
C ASN A 117 -7.11 -4.80 4.53
N LYS A 118 -7.92 -4.21 5.42
CA LYS A 118 -8.19 -4.72 6.78
C LYS A 118 -9.02 -6.01 6.81
N LEU A 119 -9.70 -6.35 5.71
CA LEU A 119 -10.52 -7.56 5.54
C LEU A 119 -9.99 -8.43 4.39
N PHE A 120 -8.66 -8.50 4.26
CA PHE A 120 -8.00 -9.30 3.23
C PHE A 120 -8.46 -10.76 3.26
N ASP A 121 -8.61 -11.34 4.45
CA ASP A 121 -9.11 -12.70 4.65
C ASP A 121 -10.52 -12.90 4.09
N THR A 122 -11.43 -11.96 4.36
CA THR A 122 -12.83 -11.97 3.92
C THR A 122 -12.92 -11.90 2.40
N PHE A 123 -12.09 -11.05 1.78
CA PHE A 123 -12.01 -10.98 0.33
C PHE A 123 -11.44 -12.27 -0.27
N VAL A 124 -10.32 -12.78 0.25
CA VAL A 124 -9.74 -14.05 -0.22
C VAL A 124 -10.74 -15.19 -0.09
N MET A 125 -11.47 -15.29 1.03
CA MET A 125 -12.54 -16.27 1.21
C MET A 125 -13.58 -16.19 0.10
N ALA A 126 -14.12 -15.00 -0.15
CA ALA A 126 -15.12 -14.81 -1.19
C ALA A 126 -14.58 -15.21 -2.57
N GLN A 127 -13.37 -14.79 -2.93
CA GLN A 127 -12.76 -15.10 -4.23
C GLN A 127 -12.44 -16.59 -4.41
N ILE A 128 -12.01 -17.28 -3.36
CA ILE A 128 -11.80 -18.73 -3.37
C ILE A 128 -13.13 -19.45 -3.61
N MET A 129 -14.19 -19.03 -2.92
CA MET A 129 -15.51 -19.64 -3.10
C MET A 129 -16.06 -19.39 -4.51
N LEU A 130 -15.85 -18.20 -5.09
CA LEU A 130 -16.28 -17.87 -6.44
C LEU A 130 -15.52 -18.62 -7.55
N ALA A 131 -14.27 -19.03 -7.29
CA ALA A 131 -13.47 -19.80 -8.23
C ALA A 131 -13.72 -21.32 -8.16
N ALA A 132 -14.50 -21.80 -7.18
CA ALA A 132 -14.88 -23.20 -7.11
C ALA A 132 -15.78 -23.56 -8.32
N PRO A 133 -15.44 -24.61 -9.11
CA PRO A 133 -16.11 -24.91 -10.39
C PRO A 133 -17.64 -25.02 -10.30
N ASN A 134 -18.16 -25.65 -9.25
CA ASN A 134 -19.60 -25.76 -8.97
C ASN A 134 -19.90 -25.36 -7.52
N ILE A 135 -19.92 -24.04 -7.26
CA ILE A 135 -20.25 -23.49 -5.94
C ILE A 135 -21.64 -23.94 -5.43
N GLU A 136 -22.55 -24.32 -6.32
CA GLU A 136 -23.91 -24.76 -5.93
C GLU A 136 -24.03 -26.29 -5.79
N GLU A 137 -23.16 -27.08 -6.42
CA GLU A 137 -23.18 -28.55 -6.34
C GLU A 137 -22.23 -29.12 -5.28
N ASN A 138 -21.35 -28.28 -4.72
CA ASN A 138 -20.67 -28.46 -3.44
C ASN A 138 -19.64 -29.60 -3.38
N ASP A 139 -18.53 -29.46 -4.13
CA ASP A 139 -17.50 -30.52 -4.22
C ASP A 139 -16.10 -30.15 -3.68
N LEU A 140 -15.76 -28.88 -3.44
CA LEU A 140 -14.37 -28.52 -3.10
C LEU A 140 -14.09 -28.45 -1.59
N PHE A 141 -15.03 -27.96 -0.77
CA PHE A 141 -14.87 -27.85 0.68
C PHE A 141 -16.11 -28.36 1.41
N GLN A 142 -15.96 -29.33 2.31
CA GLN A 142 -17.09 -29.87 3.07
C GLN A 142 -17.43 -29.01 4.28
N THR A 143 -16.43 -28.34 4.86
CA THR A 143 -16.57 -27.49 6.05
C THR A 143 -15.79 -26.19 5.93
N ARG A 144 -16.16 -25.17 6.72
CA ARG A 144 -15.43 -23.90 6.79
C ARG A 144 -14.02 -24.11 7.30
N GLU A 145 -13.86 -24.98 8.30
CA GLU A 145 -12.58 -25.27 8.94
C GLU A 145 -11.62 -25.95 7.95
N GLU A 146 -12.13 -26.83 7.10
CA GLU A 146 -11.38 -27.45 6.01
C GLU A 146 -10.90 -26.40 5.01
N ARG A 147 -11.81 -25.58 4.44
CA ARG A 147 -11.46 -24.47 3.54
C ARG A 147 -10.39 -23.59 4.15
N ASP A 148 -10.63 -23.15 5.37
CA ASP A 148 -9.77 -22.17 6.03
C ASP A 148 -8.38 -22.75 6.28
N LYS A 149 -8.29 -24.00 6.72
CA LYS A 149 -7.01 -24.69 6.93
C LYS A 149 -6.30 -24.99 5.60
N LEU A 150 -7.05 -25.36 4.57
CA LEU A 150 -6.50 -25.84 3.31
C LEU A 150 -5.89 -24.70 2.48
N VAL A 151 -6.56 -23.54 2.42
CA VAL A 151 -6.19 -22.44 1.52
C VAL A 151 -6.19 -21.04 2.15
N ILE A 152 -7.18 -20.67 2.98
CA ILE A 152 -7.30 -19.28 3.46
C ILE A 152 -6.19 -18.91 4.45
N LYS A 153 -5.99 -19.70 5.50
CA LYS A 153 -4.95 -19.47 6.51
C LYS A 153 -3.55 -19.43 5.88
N PRO A 154 -3.17 -20.34 4.97
CA PRO A 154 -1.93 -20.22 4.20
C PRO A 154 -1.77 -18.88 3.47
N ILE A 155 -2.76 -18.43 2.71
CA ILE A 155 -2.69 -17.15 1.96
C ILE A 155 -2.61 -15.95 2.91
N CYS A 156 -3.39 -15.95 3.99
CA CYS A 156 -3.32 -14.90 5.01
C CYS A 156 -1.97 -14.89 5.73
N GLN A 157 -1.35 -16.05 5.95
CA GLN A 157 -0.02 -16.14 6.51
C GLN A 157 1.04 -15.57 5.56
N ILE A 158 0.93 -15.81 4.25
CA ILE A 158 1.79 -15.16 3.25
C ILE A 158 1.66 -13.64 3.34
N ARG A 159 0.43 -13.13 3.42
CA ARG A 159 0.17 -11.69 3.55
C ARG A 159 0.81 -11.12 4.82
N LYS A 160 0.64 -11.79 5.96
CA LYS A 160 1.24 -11.38 7.23
C LYS A 160 2.77 -11.32 7.15
N LEU A 161 3.41 -12.36 6.64
CA LEU A 161 4.88 -12.41 6.48
C LEU A 161 5.38 -11.31 5.52
N THR A 162 4.58 -10.99 4.51
CA THR A 162 4.85 -9.90 3.57
C THR A 162 4.78 -8.53 4.26
N GLU A 163 3.76 -8.29 5.08
CA GLU A 163 3.65 -7.06 5.88
C GLU A 163 4.80 -6.93 6.87
N GLU A 164 5.22 -8.02 7.52
CA GLU A 164 6.41 -8.03 8.38
C GLU A 164 7.68 -7.64 7.61
N ILE A 165 7.89 -8.15 6.39
CA ILE A 165 9.01 -7.72 5.53
C ILE A 165 8.90 -6.23 5.19
N GLN A 166 7.70 -5.77 4.80
CA GLN A 166 7.45 -4.38 4.47
C GLN A 166 7.80 -3.44 5.65
N GLN A 167 7.48 -3.85 6.88
CA GLN A 167 7.83 -3.10 8.10
C GLN A 167 9.34 -3.04 8.35
N GLU A 168 10.09 -4.13 8.12
CA GLU A 168 11.55 -4.11 8.25
C GLU A 168 12.22 -3.17 7.22
N LEU A 169 11.59 -2.99 6.06
CA LEU A 169 12.01 -2.09 4.98
C LEU A 169 11.53 -0.64 5.14
N LEU A 170 10.60 -0.36 6.05
CA LEU A 170 10.06 0.98 6.29
C LEU A 170 11.17 1.93 6.75
N VAL A 171 11.23 3.12 6.16
CA VAL A 171 12.08 4.23 6.61
C VAL A 171 11.28 5.03 7.63
N THR A 172 11.69 5.00 8.89
CA THR A 172 11.07 5.77 9.96
C THR A 172 11.80 7.08 10.20
N PHE A 173 11.03 8.11 10.51
CA PHE A 173 11.52 9.44 10.86
C PHE A 173 11.01 9.79 12.27
N GLU A 174 11.89 10.08 13.23
CA GLU A 174 11.46 10.46 14.59
C GLU A 174 11.36 11.99 14.66
N LEU A 175 10.19 12.53 14.27
CA LEU A 175 10.01 13.98 14.08
C LEU A 175 9.89 14.77 15.40
N ASP A 176 9.66 14.08 16.51
CA ASP A 176 9.38 14.67 17.83
C ASP A 176 10.65 14.91 18.69
N GLU A 177 11.83 14.59 18.17
CA GLU A 177 13.08 14.80 18.89
C GLU A 177 13.58 16.27 18.78
N SER A 178 14.30 16.73 19.81
CA SER A 178 14.83 18.10 19.87
C SER A 178 15.76 18.42 18.69
N GLU A 179 15.95 19.69 18.29
CA GLU A 179 16.88 20.05 17.18
C GLU A 179 18.31 19.52 17.39
N SER A 180 18.74 19.25 18.64
CA SER A 180 20.01 18.58 18.99
C SER A 180 20.04 17.07 18.73
N GLU A 181 18.89 16.41 18.79
CA GLU A 181 18.71 14.97 18.57
C GLU A 181 18.39 14.66 17.10
N GLN A 182 17.71 15.57 16.39
CA GLN A 182 17.50 15.49 14.94
C GLN A 182 18.81 15.41 14.14
N GLY A 183 19.92 15.94 14.66
CA GLY A 183 21.26 15.78 14.09
C GLY A 183 21.81 14.35 14.16
N GLN A 184 21.24 13.49 14.99
CA GLN A 184 21.61 12.08 15.17
C GLN A 184 20.79 11.14 14.27
N GLN A 185 19.74 11.66 13.62
CA GLN A 185 19.04 10.92 12.56
C GLN A 185 19.84 10.92 11.27
N PHE A 186 20.42 9.77 10.97
CA PHE A 186 21.31 9.58 9.84
C PHE A 186 20.61 9.62 8.46
N GLU A 187 19.30 9.38 8.44
CA GLU A 187 18.47 9.34 7.23
C GLU A 187 17.30 10.32 7.23
N ARG A 188 17.43 11.39 8.01
CA ARG A 188 16.50 12.53 8.07
C ARG A 188 16.22 13.21 6.72
N GLN A 189 16.98 12.89 5.69
CA GLN A 189 16.85 13.46 4.36
C GLN A 189 17.03 12.36 3.33
N VAL A 190 16.30 12.46 2.22
CA VAL A 190 16.50 11.61 1.03
C VAL A 190 16.42 12.48 -0.22
N ALA A 191 17.03 12.01 -1.29
CA ALA A 191 17.17 12.78 -2.52
C ALA A 191 16.48 12.12 -3.71
N HIS A 192 15.84 12.93 -4.53
CA HIS A 192 15.34 12.54 -5.85
C HIS A 192 16.22 13.16 -6.94
N TYR A 193 16.88 12.33 -7.74
CA TYR A 193 17.70 12.80 -8.87
C TYR A 193 16.82 12.96 -10.10
N THR A 194 16.87 14.15 -10.70
CA THR A 194 16.00 14.46 -11.85
C THR A 194 16.63 15.48 -12.79
N LYS A 195 15.94 15.72 -13.89
CA LYS A 195 16.33 16.69 -14.92
C LYS A 195 16.06 18.12 -14.44
N PRO A 196 16.94 19.10 -14.72
CA PRO A 196 16.65 20.52 -14.50
C PRO A 196 15.32 20.96 -15.11
N ARG A 197 14.94 20.43 -16.28
CA ARG A 197 13.63 20.72 -16.90
C ARG A 197 12.45 20.23 -16.05
N VAL A 198 12.58 19.08 -15.40
CA VAL A 198 11.55 18.55 -14.49
C VAL A 198 11.46 19.44 -13.25
N LEU A 199 12.60 19.78 -12.64
CA LEU A 199 12.64 20.72 -11.51
C LEU A 199 12.00 22.07 -11.87
N PHE A 200 12.28 22.60 -13.06
CA PHE A 200 11.67 23.83 -13.55
C PHE A 200 10.14 23.74 -13.53
N ASN A 201 9.58 22.64 -14.02
CA ASN A 201 8.13 22.42 -14.01
C ASN A 201 7.55 22.27 -12.60
N LEU A 202 8.30 21.65 -11.68
CA LEU A 202 7.88 21.49 -10.28
C LEU A 202 7.91 22.79 -9.47
N LEU A 203 8.73 23.77 -9.88
CA LEU A 203 8.92 25.03 -9.12
C LEU A 203 8.35 26.27 -9.80
N LYS A 204 8.05 26.27 -11.11
CA LYS A 204 7.46 27.44 -11.78
C LYS A 204 6.15 27.87 -11.09
N ASN A 205 5.73 29.12 -11.30
CA ASN A 205 4.58 29.68 -10.58
C ASN A 205 3.31 28.82 -10.71
N GLU A 206 3.01 28.34 -11.92
CA GLU A 206 2.02 27.29 -12.17
C GLU A 206 2.71 25.93 -12.13
N SER A 207 3.08 25.49 -10.92
CA SER A 207 3.86 24.28 -10.72
C SER A 207 3.09 23.04 -11.13
N SER A 208 3.77 22.09 -11.77
CA SER A 208 3.30 20.72 -11.92
C SER A 208 3.46 19.96 -10.60
N ASN A 209 2.70 18.88 -10.45
CA ASN A 209 2.79 18.01 -9.27
C ASN A 209 3.96 17.04 -9.38
N PHE A 210 4.44 16.58 -8.23
CA PHE A 210 5.31 15.41 -8.16
C PHE A 210 4.52 14.17 -8.56
N ARG A 211 5.15 13.19 -9.22
CA ARG A 211 4.46 12.07 -9.86
C ARG A 211 5.07 10.74 -9.45
N LEU A 212 4.23 9.73 -9.32
CA LEU A 212 4.63 8.32 -9.34
C LEU A 212 4.26 7.75 -10.70
N ASN A 213 5.17 7.02 -11.32
CA ASN A 213 5.00 6.46 -12.66
C ASN A 213 4.72 4.96 -12.58
N VAL A 214 3.96 4.44 -13.55
CA VAL A 214 3.66 3.02 -13.66
C VAL A 214 4.93 2.18 -13.82
N VAL A 215 5.00 1.04 -13.15
CA VAL A 215 6.20 0.20 -13.09
C VAL A 215 6.48 -0.56 -14.39
N ASP A 216 5.45 -0.86 -15.17
CA ASP A 216 5.51 -1.69 -16.38
C ASP A 216 6.54 -1.21 -17.44
N PHE A 217 6.96 0.06 -17.38
CA PHE A 217 7.89 0.66 -18.34
C PHE A 217 9.16 1.24 -17.69
N MET A 218 9.52 0.76 -16.49
CA MET A 218 10.77 1.13 -15.83
C MET A 218 11.99 0.53 -16.53
N ASN A 219 13.17 1.07 -16.22
CA ASN A 219 14.43 0.66 -16.87
C ASN A 219 14.84 -0.78 -16.52
N ASP A 220 14.47 -1.28 -15.34
CA ASP A 220 14.63 -2.68 -14.96
C ASP A 220 13.35 -3.45 -15.34
N PRO A 221 13.36 -4.27 -16.42
CA PRO A 221 12.18 -5.00 -16.85
C PRO A 221 11.80 -6.16 -15.91
N THR A 222 12.67 -6.50 -14.95
CA THR A 222 12.39 -7.53 -13.93
C THR A 222 11.72 -6.96 -12.68
N GLU A 223 11.62 -5.63 -12.61
CA GLU A 223 10.96 -4.93 -11.52
C GLU A 223 9.50 -5.38 -11.38
N ASN A 224 9.05 -5.59 -10.14
CA ASN A 224 7.74 -6.18 -9.80
C ASN A 224 7.52 -7.64 -10.25
N GLN A 225 8.49 -8.26 -10.95
CA GLN A 225 8.41 -9.65 -11.42
C GLN A 225 9.39 -10.58 -10.70
N LEU A 226 10.51 -10.05 -10.21
CA LEU A 226 11.61 -10.82 -9.61
C LEU A 226 11.14 -11.75 -8.48
N LEU A 227 10.38 -11.22 -7.52
CA LEU A 227 9.88 -11.98 -6.37
C LEU A 227 8.95 -13.11 -6.84
N SER A 228 7.93 -12.78 -7.63
CA SER A 228 6.95 -13.74 -8.14
C SER A 228 7.63 -14.86 -8.94
N ASN A 229 8.61 -14.52 -9.79
CA ASN A 229 9.39 -15.48 -10.55
C ASN A 229 10.17 -16.44 -9.63
N TRP A 230 10.84 -15.92 -8.60
CA TRP A 230 11.56 -16.75 -7.62
C TRP A 230 10.64 -17.66 -6.80
N LEU A 231 9.42 -17.19 -6.51
CA LEU A 231 8.37 -17.97 -5.84
C LEU A 231 7.69 -18.99 -6.77
N GLY A 232 8.00 -18.99 -8.08
CA GLY A 232 7.37 -19.86 -9.07
C GLY A 232 5.91 -19.51 -9.34
N MET A 233 5.56 -18.23 -9.22
CA MET A 233 4.24 -17.69 -9.51
C MET A 233 4.11 -17.28 -10.97
N ASN A 234 2.94 -17.49 -11.57
CA ASN A 234 2.66 -16.91 -12.88
C ASN A 234 2.41 -15.41 -12.71
N ASN A 235 3.22 -14.59 -13.36
CA ASN A 235 2.93 -13.17 -13.53
C ASN A 235 1.94 -13.02 -14.69
N ASP A 236 0.82 -12.36 -14.44
CA ASP A 236 -0.13 -11.98 -15.47
C ASP A 236 0.21 -10.56 -15.96
N PRO A 237 0.80 -10.39 -17.16
CA PRO A 237 1.10 -9.06 -17.70
C PRO A 237 -0.18 -8.25 -17.93
N SER A 238 -1.33 -8.92 -18.08
CA SER A 238 -2.63 -8.31 -18.26
C SER A 238 -3.34 -7.97 -16.95
N SER A 239 -2.66 -8.15 -15.79
CA SER A 239 -3.22 -7.77 -14.50
C SER A 239 -3.70 -6.32 -14.53
N GLU A 240 -4.96 -6.13 -14.17
CA GLU A 240 -5.58 -4.82 -14.03
C GLU A 240 -5.07 -4.09 -12.78
N ILE A 241 -4.40 -4.78 -11.86
CA ILE A 241 -3.73 -4.14 -10.74
C ILE A 241 -2.35 -3.65 -11.18
N LYS A 242 -2.15 -2.34 -11.07
CA LYS A 242 -0.93 -1.65 -11.45
C LYS A 242 -0.25 -1.03 -10.23
N SER A 243 1.07 -1.06 -10.27
CA SER A 243 1.92 -0.40 -9.28
C SER A 243 2.50 0.86 -9.88
N PHE A 244 2.49 1.94 -9.09
CA PHE A 244 3.12 3.21 -9.39
C PHE A 244 4.20 3.47 -8.35
N LEU A 245 5.37 3.94 -8.78
CA LEU A 245 6.46 4.25 -7.87
C LEU A 245 7.21 5.51 -8.27
N THR A 246 8.00 6.00 -7.32
CA THR A 246 9.07 6.97 -7.57
C THR A 246 10.22 6.68 -6.63
N SER A 247 11.44 6.75 -7.17
CA SER A 247 12.67 6.41 -6.44
C SER A 247 13.31 7.65 -5.81
N PHE A 248 13.89 7.43 -4.65
CA PHE A 248 14.75 8.33 -3.90
C PHE A 248 16.02 7.57 -3.52
N THR A 249 17.00 8.27 -2.95
CA THR A 249 18.19 7.66 -2.40
C THR A 249 18.65 8.38 -1.14
N PHE A 250 19.30 7.65 -0.23
CA PHE A 250 19.98 8.21 0.94
C PHE A 250 21.24 9.01 0.55
N ASN A 251 21.70 8.86 -0.69
CA ASN A 251 22.94 9.46 -1.17
C ASN A 251 22.68 10.78 -1.93
N HIS A 252 22.56 11.90 -1.20
CA HIS A 252 22.09 13.18 -1.78
C HIS A 252 23.05 13.88 -2.75
N ASN A 253 24.36 13.59 -2.64
CA ASN A 253 25.39 14.12 -3.52
C ASN A 253 26.29 12.96 -3.93
N CYS A 254 25.96 12.30 -5.05
CA CYS A 254 26.60 11.07 -5.48
C CYS A 254 26.90 11.10 -6.98
N LEU A 255 28.15 10.83 -7.33
CA LEU A 255 28.60 10.77 -8.72
C LEU A 255 27.86 9.70 -9.53
N ASN A 256 27.66 8.50 -8.97
CA ASN A 256 26.96 7.42 -9.67
C ASN A 256 25.54 7.83 -10.03
N GLN A 257 24.83 8.43 -9.09
CA GLN A 257 23.47 8.95 -9.30
C GLN A 257 23.42 10.04 -10.38
N PHE A 258 24.35 11.01 -10.34
CA PHE A 258 24.46 12.05 -11.37
C PHE A 258 24.84 11.52 -12.75
N ARG A 259 25.54 10.37 -12.83
CA ARG A 259 25.89 9.74 -14.10
C ARG A 259 24.69 9.02 -14.72
N LEU A 260 23.89 8.36 -13.88
CA LEU A 260 22.79 7.49 -14.31
C LEU A 260 21.47 8.27 -14.53
N TYR A 261 21.18 9.26 -13.69
CA TYR A 261 19.87 9.90 -13.65
C TYR A 261 19.92 11.41 -13.92
N GLY A 262 18.81 11.92 -14.45
CA GLY A 262 18.59 13.36 -14.57
C GLY A 262 19.44 14.07 -15.63
N ASN A 263 20.17 13.34 -16.48
CA ASN A 263 20.97 13.94 -17.55
C ASN A 263 20.06 14.72 -18.54
N GLU A 264 20.31 16.02 -18.67
CA GLU A 264 19.67 16.91 -19.63
C GLU A 264 20.54 17.01 -20.89
N ASN A 265 19.91 17.03 -22.07
CA ASN A 265 20.62 17.16 -23.36
C ASN A 265 21.72 16.10 -23.57
N ASN A 266 21.57 14.92 -22.99
CA ASN A 266 22.57 13.83 -22.98
C ASN A 266 23.93 14.22 -22.38
N ILE A 267 23.97 15.25 -21.52
CA ILE A 267 25.18 15.65 -20.81
C ILE A 267 25.21 14.94 -19.47
N ILE A 268 26.20 14.05 -19.29
CA ILE A 268 26.41 13.29 -18.06
C ILE A 268 26.69 14.26 -16.89
N GLY A 269 25.99 14.09 -15.78
CA GLY A 269 26.15 14.91 -14.59
C GLY A 269 25.57 16.32 -14.71
N SER A 270 24.71 16.57 -15.69
CA SER A 270 23.98 17.85 -15.83
C SER A 270 22.71 17.94 -14.97
N GLY A 271 22.32 16.82 -14.35
CA GLY A 271 21.13 16.69 -13.53
C GLY A 271 21.13 17.52 -12.25
N VAL A 272 20.05 17.38 -11.48
CA VAL A 272 19.90 17.97 -10.14
C VAL A 272 19.47 16.90 -9.15
N SER A 273 19.86 17.06 -7.90
CA SER A 273 19.42 16.22 -6.78
C SER A 273 18.60 17.08 -5.81
N LEU A 274 17.35 16.66 -5.61
CA LEU A 274 16.36 17.35 -4.81
C LEU A 274 16.27 16.69 -3.44
N VAL A 275 16.74 17.36 -2.38
CA VAL A 275 16.78 16.82 -1.02
C VAL A 275 15.52 17.22 -0.27
N PHE A 276 14.71 16.23 0.06
CA PHE A 276 13.46 16.39 0.79
C PHE A 276 13.67 16.21 2.29
N ASN A 277 12.96 17.01 3.09
CA ASN A 277 12.78 16.72 4.50
C ASN A 277 11.72 15.63 4.71
N GLN A 278 11.67 15.11 5.93
CA GLN A 278 10.84 13.97 6.29
C GLN A 278 9.33 14.24 6.17
N SER A 279 8.90 15.49 6.36
CA SER A 279 7.48 15.87 6.26
C SER A 279 6.91 15.73 4.85
N PHE A 280 7.77 15.52 3.84
CA PHE A 280 7.34 15.14 2.49
C PHE A 280 6.70 13.75 2.43
N PHE A 281 6.95 12.89 3.42
CA PHE A 281 6.50 11.50 3.45
C PHE A 281 5.41 11.31 4.50
N GLY A 282 4.55 10.32 4.28
CA GLY A 282 3.52 9.90 5.24
C GLY A 282 4.01 8.76 6.13
N ASN A 283 3.29 8.53 7.24
CA ASN A 283 3.60 7.43 8.17
C ASN A 283 2.63 6.24 8.04
N ASN A 284 1.56 6.38 7.26
CA ASN A 284 0.53 5.35 7.14
C ASN A 284 0.90 4.34 6.04
N VAL A 285 1.34 3.13 6.42
CA VAL A 285 1.66 2.06 5.47
C VAL A 285 0.45 1.59 4.65
N GLU A 286 -0.77 1.73 5.20
CA GLU A 286 -2.00 1.32 4.51
C GLU A 286 -2.31 2.20 3.28
N SER A 287 -1.75 3.41 3.18
CA SER A 287 -2.03 4.32 2.05
C SER A 287 -1.36 3.89 0.73
N SER A 288 -0.42 2.94 0.78
CA SER A 288 0.25 2.41 -0.40
C SER A 288 -0.61 1.51 -1.29
N ILE A 289 -1.80 1.08 -0.83
CA ILE A 289 -2.74 0.29 -1.62
C ILE A 289 -4.08 1.01 -1.61
N ASN A 290 -4.69 1.24 -2.77
CA ASN A 290 -6.04 1.77 -2.87
C ASN A 290 -7.07 0.63 -2.82
N PRO A 291 -7.71 0.36 -1.66
CA PRO A 291 -8.62 -0.76 -1.54
C PRO A 291 -9.86 -0.61 -2.43
N ASP A 292 -10.39 0.61 -2.55
CA ASP A 292 -11.66 0.89 -3.25
C ASP A 292 -11.54 0.58 -4.74
N SER A 293 -10.38 0.87 -5.34
CA SER A 293 -10.12 0.57 -6.74
C SER A 293 -9.81 -0.91 -6.96
N VAL A 294 -9.05 -1.54 -6.06
CA VAL A 294 -8.77 -2.99 -6.12
C VAL A 294 -10.05 -3.82 -6.00
N ALA A 295 -11.10 -3.31 -5.33
CA ALA A 295 -12.40 -3.97 -5.27
C ALA A 295 -13.07 -4.17 -6.64
N LEU A 296 -12.65 -3.46 -7.69
CA LEU A 296 -13.12 -3.66 -9.06
C LEU A 296 -12.77 -5.05 -9.63
N LEU A 297 -11.86 -5.79 -8.99
CA LEU A 297 -11.55 -7.18 -9.29
C LEU A 297 -12.75 -8.15 -9.10
N SER A 298 -13.88 -7.70 -8.53
CA SER A 298 -15.10 -8.52 -8.44
C SER A 298 -15.63 -8.84 -9.85
N TYR A 299 -15.40 -10.07 -10.30
CA TYR A 299 -15.77 -10.70 -11.58
C TYR A 299 -16.84 -10.01 -12.47
N ASP A 300 -16.47 -9.89 -13.75
CA ASP A 300 -17.25 -9.46 -14.93
C ASP A 300 -17.83 -8.02 -14.87
N THR A 301 -17.02 -7.08 -15.37
CA THR A 301 -17.35 -5.70 -15.78
C THR A 301 -18.39 -5.61 -16.91
N LYS A 302 -19.36 -6.53 -16.97
CA LYS A 302 -20.60 -6.39 -17.74
C LYS A 302 -21.82 -6.06 -16.89
N ALA A 303 -21.77 -6.20 -15.57
CA ALA A 303 -22.97 -6.08 -14.72
C ALA A 303 -23.12 -4.79 -13.89
N LYS A 304 -22.07 -3.97 -13.70
CA LYS A 304 -22.18 -2.72 -12.91
C LYS A 304 -22.36 -1.42 -13.72
N VAL A 305 -22.45 -1.49 -15.05
CA VAL A 305 -22.73 -0.31 -15.90
C VAL A 305 -24.25 -0.03 -16.04
N ALA A 306 -25.12 -0.78 -15.37
CA ALA A 306 -26.57 -0.58 -15.45
C ALA A 306 -27.19 -0.16 -14.10
N LYS A 307 -27.20 1.15 -13.89
CA LYS A 307 -28.16 1.96 -13.12
C LYS A 307 -28.31 1.76 -11.60
N SER A 308 -28.01 2.84 -10.88
CA SER A 308 -29.06 3.58 -10.17
C SER A 308 -28.99 5.06 -10.55
N ASP A 309 -29.66 5.41 -11.64
CA ASP A 309 -30.14 6.78 -11.86
C ASP A 309 -31.25 7.03 -10.83
N SER A 310 -30.90 7.59 -9.68
CA SER A 310 -31.81 8.33 -8.82
C SER A 310 -31.02 9.31 -7.96
N GLU A 311 -30.79 10.46 -8.59
CA GLU A 311 -30.45 11.78 -8.05
C GLU A 311 -30.44 11.94 -6.52
N GLU A 312 -29.28 12.31 -5.98
CA GLU A 312 -29.20 13.54 -5.20
C GLU A 312 -28.27 14.51 -5.95
N ASN A 313 -28.89 15.53 -6.54
CA ASN A 313 -28.22 16.68 -7.13
C ASN A 313 -27.24 17.31 -6.12
N LYS A 314 -25.94 17.11 -6.36
CA LYS A 314 -24.90 18.05 -5.95
C LYS A 314 -24.16 18.46 -7.21
N ASP A 315 -24.32 19.74 -7.55
CA ASP A 315 -23.57 20.54 -8.52
C ASP A 315 -22.72 19.74 -9.52
N ASP A 316 -23.27 19.62 -10.72
CA ASP A 316 -22.49 19.37 -11.93
C ASP A 316 -21.66 20.63 -12.21
N GLY A 317 -20.50 20.69 -11.55
CA GLY A 317 -19.60 21.82 -11.52
C GLY A 317 -18.20 21.37 -11.12
N ASP A 318 -17.46 20.89 -12.13
CA ASP A 318 -16.00 20.94 -12.32
C ASP A 318 -15.40 19.56 -12.66
N SER A 319 -15.48 19.17 -13.95
CA SER A 319 -14.89 17.95 -14.51
C SER A 319 -13.35 17.99 -14.64
N ASN A 320 -12.69 18.84 -13.85
CA ASN A 320 -11.24 19.01 -13.79
C ASN A 320 -10.66 18.84 -12.38
N ASN A 321 -11.39 18.21 -11.46
CA ASN A 321 -10.87 17.99 -10.11
C ASN A 321 -9.76 16.93 -10.14
N ILE A 322 -8.51 17.39 -10.29
CA ILE A 322 -7.32 16.55 -10.23
C ILE A 322 -7.33 15.86 -8.85
N CYS A 323 -7.45 14.54 -8.84
CA CYS A 323 -7.39 13.77 -7.61
C CYS A 323 -5.92 13.50 -7.24
N PHE A 324 -5.59 13.73 -5.97
CA PHE A 324 -4.22 13.68 -5.45
C PHE A 324 -4.03 12.51 -4.50
N LEU A 325 -2.81 11.97 -4.46
CA LEU A 325 -2.41 11.05 -3.42
C LEU A 325 -2.14 11.79 -2.11
N GLU A 326 -2.61 11.18 -1.03
CA GLU A 326 -2.19 11.50 0.33
C GLU A 326 -0.71 11.19 0.54
N PRO A 327 -0.07 11.74 1.59
CA PRO A 327 1.31 11.45 1.90
C PRO A 327 1.58 9.94 2.01
N LEU A 328 2.57 9.47 1.25
CA LEU A 328 2.93 8.06 1.17
C LEU A 328 4.17 7.76 2.02
N PRO A 329 4.24 6.58 2.64
CA PRO A 329 5.43 6.10 3.32
C PRO A 329 6.59 5.88 2.35
N LEU A 330 7.80 5.88 2.91
CA LEU A 330 9.04 5.61 2.19
C LEU A 330 9.61 4.26 2.64
N PHE A 331 9.92 3.39 1.69
CA PHE A 331 10.51 2.08 1.94
C PHE A 331 11.86 1.94 1.28
N ARG A 332 12.80 1.24 1.92
CA ARG A 332 14.07 0.85 1.30
C ARG A 332 13.85 -0.25 0.28
N CYS A 333 14.65 -0.24 -0.78
CA CYS A 333 14.75 -1.41 -1.64
C CYS A 333 15.52 -2.54 -0.96
N LEU A 334 15.07 -3.76 -1.21
CA LEU A 334 15.79 -4.99 -0.95
C LEU A 334 16.46 -5.44 -2.24
N TYR A 335 17.76 -5.69 -2.19
CA TYR A 335 18.53 -6.22 -3.31
C TYR A 335 18.67 -7.72 -3.14
N PHE A 336 18.21 -8.47 -4.12
CA PHE A 336 18.13 -9.92 -4.05
C PHE A 336 18.70 -10.57 -5.31
N ASP A 337 19.59 -11.54 -5.16
CA ASP A 337 19.97 -12.46 -6.24
C ASP A 337 19.31 -13.82 -6.00
N PRO A 338 18.32 -14.21 -6.83
CA PRO A 338 17.66 -15.50 -6.73
C PRO A 338 18.59 -16.72 -6.82
N ASN A 339 19.75 -16.58 -7.47
CA ASN A 339 20.65 -17.71 -7.73
C ASN A 339 21.59 -17.98 -6.55
N SER A 340 22.18 -16.94 -5.97
CA SER A 340 23.06 -17.07 -4.79
C SER A 340 22.33 -16.91 -3.46
N GLU A 341 21.06 -16.48 -3.50
CA GLU A 341 20.28 -16.05 -2.33
C GLU A 341 20.94 -14.91 -1.53
N TYR A 342 21.81 -14.14 -2.21
CA TYR A 342 22.37 -12.89 -1.68
C TYR A 342 21.25 -11.89 -1.44
N ILE A 343 21.26 -11.28 -0.25
CA ILE A 343 20.32 -10.25 0.16
C ILE A 343 21.10 -9.10 0.77
N SER A 344 20.80 -7.88 0.35
CA SER A 344 21.18 -6.63 1.03
C SER A 344 20.02 -5.62 0.99
N ILE A 345 20.13 -4.53 1.76
CA ILE A 345 19.13 -3.45 1.76
C ILE A 345 19.78 -2.12 1.42
N ALA A 346 19.02 -1.26 0.74
CA ALA A 346 19.47 0.08 0.42
C ALA A 346 19.78 0.88 1.68
N LYS A 347 20.93 1.54 1.68
CA LYS A 347 21.41 2.34 2.79
C LYS A 347 22.28 3.47 2.28
N ARG A 348 22.74 4.30 3.20
CA ARG A 348 23.67 5.35 2.84
C ARG A 348 25.05 4.79 2.56
N ASN A 349 25.75 5.31 1.56
CA ASN A 349 27.15 4.99 1.32
C ASN A 349 28.08 5.79 2.25
N LYS A 350 29.11 5.12 2.79
CA LYS A 350 30.11 5.76 3.68
C LYS A 350 30.76 6.99 3.07
N PHE A 351 31.06 6.99 1.77
CA PHE A 351 31.65 8.16 1.11
C PHE A 351 30.70 9.35 1.08
N SER A 352 29.41 9.13 0.74
CA SER A 352 28.41 10.21 0.75
C SER A 352 28.15 10.74 2.17
N PHE A 353 28.32 9.88 3.18
CA PHE A 353 28.25 10.26 4.59
C PHE A 353 29.39 11.22 4.98
N TYR A 354 30.62 10.92 4.57
CA TYR A 354 31.78 11.80 4.81
C TYR A 354 31.64 13.17 4.15
N LEU A 355 31.09 13.20 2.93
CA LEU A 355 30.92 14.44 2.19
C LEU A 355 29.94 15.41 2.84
N GLU A 356 28.87 14.90 3.44
CA GLU A 356 27.95 15.76 4.19
C GLU A 356 28.62 16.39 5.42
N HIS A 357 29.50 15.63 6.08
CA HIS A 357 30.17 16.02 7.32
C HIS A 357 31.56 16.62 7.08
N GLN A 358 31.86 17.05 5.85
CA GLN A 358 33.15 17.63 5.49
C GLN A 358 33.50 18.82 6.40
N GLY A 359 34.75 18.88 6.84
CA GLY A 359 35.25 19.89 7.77
C GLY A 359 35.22 19.45 9.24
N ARG A 360 34.63 18.29 9.56
CA ARG A 360 34.72 17.65 10.89
C ARG A 360 35.89 16.66 10.96
N PRO A 361 36.43 16.36 12.15
CA PRO A 361 37.47 15.35 12.31
C PRO A 361 37.00 13.96 11.83
N ALA A 362 37.84 13.26 11.07
CA ALA A 362 37.49 11.95 10.49
C ALA A 362 37.02 10.93 11.55
N LYS A 363 37.67 10.92 12.72
CA LYS A 363 37.29 10.05 13.84
C LYS A 363 35.83 10.27 14.29
N THR A 364 35.40 11.53 14.39
CA THR A 364 34.01 11.86 14.78
C THR A 364 33.01 11.35 13.74
N ILE A 365 33.35 11.47 12.45
CA ILE A 365 32.50 10.96 11.35
C ILE A 365 32.45 9.43 11.37
N ASP A 366 33.58 8.75 11.64
CA ASP A 366 33.63 7.30 11.80
C ASP A 366 32.76 6.81 12.98
N ASP A 367 32.83 7.49 14.12
CA ASP A 367 32.03 7.15 15.30
C ASP A 367 30.52 7.27 15.01
N GLU A 368 30.11 8.35 14.33
CA GLU A 368 28.72 8.56 13.89
C GLU A 368 28.27 7.55 12.83
N TRP A 369 29.13 7.24 11.86
CA TRP A 369 28.87 6.20 10.87
C TRP A 369 28.68 4.83 11.51
N ASN A 370 29.50 4.48 12.50
CA ASN A 370 29.35 3.22 13.23
C ASN A 370 28.04 3.19 14.02
N ASN A 371 27.63 4.31 14.62
CA ASN A 371 26.34 4.42 15.27
C ASN A 371 25.19 4.22 14.26
N TYR A 372 25.26 4.85 13.09
CA TYR A 372 24.31 4.63 12.00
C TYR A 372 24.16 3.15 11.61
N ILE A 373 25.27 2.48 11.36
CA ILE A 373 25.26 1.07 10.96
C ILE A 373 24.71 0.17 12.07
N ASN A 374 25.02 0.47 13.33
CA ASN A 374 24.47 -0.25 14.47
C ASN A 374 22.94 -0.04 14.60
N LEU A 375 22.45 1.19 14.43
CA LEU A 375 21.01 1.49 14.47
C LEU A 375 20.24 0.90 13.29
N LEU A 376 20.85 0.87 12.10
CA LEU A 376 20.25 0.23 10.93
C LEU A 376 20.01 -1.27 11.17
N ASP A 377 20.87 -1.89 11.97
CA ASP A 377 20.81 -3.31 12.36
C ASP A 377 20.60 -4.25 11.16
N GLU A 378 21.31 -3.94 10.07
CA GLU A 378 21.12 -4.58 8.76
C GLU A 378 21.17 -6.11 8.84
N LYS A 379 22.09 -6.66 9.64
CA LYS A 379 22.26 -8.10 9.80
C LYS A 379 20.98 -8.78 10.32
N ASN A 380 20.36 -8.22 11.36
CA ASN A 380 19.16 -8.80 11.95
C ASN A 380 17.95 -8.59 11.04
N LYS A 381 17.83 -7.42 10.40
CA LYS A 381 16.78 -7.17 9.39
C LYS A 381 16.84 -8.19 8.26
N ILE A 382 18.02 -8.39 7.67
CA ILE A 382 18.23 -9.35 6.58
C ILE A 382 17.93 -10.78 7.05
N ALA A 383 18.31 -11.15 8.28
CA ALA A 383 17.99 -12.48 8.82
C ALA A 383 16.47 -12.71 8.88
N LYS A 384 15.71 -11.77 9.45
CA LYS A 384 14.24 -11.84 9.52
C LYS A 384 13.60 -11.87 8.13
N ILE A 385 14.05 -11.00 7.22
CA ILE A 385 13.53 -10.95 5.85
C ILE A 385 13.77 -12.28 5.14
N ARG A 386 14.97 -12.86 5.28
CA ARG A 386 15.31 -14.16 4.69
C ARG A 386 14.40 -15.27 5.24
N ASP A 387 14.22 -15.32 6.56
CA ASP A 387 13.35 -16.32 7.20
C ASP A 387 11.91 -16.19 6.70
N ASN A 388 11.39 -14.96 6.61
CA ASN A 388 10.05 -14.69 6.12
C ASN A 388 9.88 -15.04 4.63
N LEU A 389 10.83 -14.68 3.77
CA LEU A 389 10.81 -15.06 2.35
C LEU A 389 10.83 -16.58 2.16
N ASN A 390 11.64 -17.29 2.95
CA ASN A 390 11.69 -18.75 2.93
C ASN A 390 10.38 -19.38 3.41
N ASN A 391 9.77 -18.83 4.47
CA ASN A 391 8.46 -19.27 4.95
C ASN A 391 7.37 -19.05 3.88
N ILE A 392 7.34 -17.89 3.23
CA ILE A 392 6.43 -17.60 2.10
C ILE A 392 6.62 -18.64 0.99
N ARG A 393 7.87 -18.88 0.57
CA ARG A 393 8.20 -19.87 -0.48
C ARG A 393 7.72 -21.28 -0.12
N ASN A 394 7.89 -21.70 1.13
CA ASN A 394 7.45 -23.02 1.59
C ASN A 394 5.92 -23.13 1.62
N ILE A 395 5.21 -22.08 2.06
CA ILE A 395 3.74 -22.06 2.05
C ILE A 395 3.22 -22.14 0.61
N ILE A 396 3.79 -21.37 -0.32
CA ILE A 396 3.39 -21.38 -1.73
C ILE A 396 3.63 -22.76 -2.36
N LYS A 397 4.78 -23.39 -2.11
CA LYS A 397 5.03 -24.77 -2.55
C LYS A 397 3.97 -25.74 -2.01
N GLY A 398 3.68 -25.69 -0.72
CA GLY A 398 2.66 -26.54 -0.09
C GLY A 398 1.24 -26.27 -0.57
N LEU A 399 0.92 -25.07 -1.06
CA LEU A 399 -0.34 -24.78 -1.74
C LEU A 399 -0.38 -25.39 -3.15
N LYS A 400 0.72 -25.25 -3.91
CA LYS A 400 0.80 -25.73 -5.31
C LYS A 400 0.89 -27.25 -5.45
N GLU A 401 1.39 -27.96 -4.42
CA GLU A 401 1.48 -29.42 -4.41
C GLU A 401 0.12 -30.12 -4.21
N LYS A 402 -0.91 -29.41 -3.74
CA LYS A 402 -2.24 -29.98 -3.47
C LYS A 402 -3.05 -30.08 -4.76
N GLU A 403 -3.43 -31.29 -5.14
CA GLU A 403 -4.21 -31.55 -6.35
C GLU A 403 -5.59 -30.87 -6.31
N GLU A 404 -6.22 -30.82 -5.14
CA GLU A 404 -7.55 -30.21 -4.95
C GLU A 404 -7.55 -28.72 -5.30
N LEU A 405 -6.43 -28.03 -5.04
CA LEU A 405 -6.30 -26.58 -5.28
C LEU A 405 -6.00 -26.25 -6.74
N LYS A 406 -5.61 -27.22 -7.58
CA LYS A 406 -5.38 -26.99 -9.01
C LYS A 406 -6.67 -26.62 -9.76
N ALA A 407 -7.83 -26.93 -9.20
CA ALA A 407 -9.13 -26.53 -9.74
C ALA A 407 -9.40 -25.01 -9.60
N LEU A 408 -8.68 -24.31 -8.71
CA LEU A 408 -8.87 -22.88 -8.46
C LEU A 408 -8.08 -22.05 -9.48
N SER A 409 -8.78 -21.49 -10.47
CA SER A 409 -8.18 -20.69 -11.55
C SER A 409 -7.51 -19.41 -11.06
N ASN A 410 -7.94 -18.84 -9.93
CA ASN A 410 -7.47 -17.57 -9.38
C ASN A 410 -6.45 -17.71 -8.22
N LEU A 411 -6.00 -18.93 -7.90
CA LEU A 411 -5.11 -19.14 -6.75
C LEU A 411 -3.82 -18.31 -6.87
N ASP A 412 -3.19 -18.31 -8.04
CA ASP A 412 -1.95 -17.55 -8.27
C ASP A 412 -2.19 -16.03 -8.15
N GLN A 413 -3.36 -15.54 -8.59
CA GLN A 413 -3.74 -14.13 -8.47
C GLN A 413 -3.90 -13.72 -7.01
N LEU A 414 -4.53 -14.56 -6.18
CA LEU A 414 -4.72 -14.28 -4.75
C LEU A 414 -3.41 -14.32 -3.96
N ILE A 415 -2.51 -15.23 -4.31
CA ILE A 415 -1.16 -15.26 -3.73
C ILE A 415 -0.37 -14.02 -4.18
N ASN A 416 -0.44 -13.63 -5.46
CA ASN A 416 0.19 -12.41 -5.97
C ASN A 416 -0.33 -11.16 -5.23
N LEU A 417 -1.63 -11.08 -4.96
CA LEU A 417 -2.24 -10.01 -4.15
C LEU A 417 -1.69 -10.00 -2.71
N ALA A 418 -1.39 -11.18 -2.14
CA ALA A 418 -0.81 -11.30 -0.81
C ALA A 418 0.64 -10.77 -0.73
N ILE A 419 1.47 -11.03 -1.74
CA ILE A 419 2.88 -10.60 -1.79
C ILE A 419 3.08 -9.19 -2.36
N MET A 420 2.04 -8.63 -2.98
CA MET A 420 2.05 -7.33 -3.66
C MET A 420 2.70 -6.17 -2.88
N PRO A 421 2.53 -6.01 -1.55
CA PRO A 421 3.12 -4.90 -0.79
C PRO A 421 4.65 -4.78 -0.92
N ILE A 422 5.35 -5.87 -1.22
CA ILE A 422 6.82 -5.88 -1.30
C ILE A 422 7.34 -6.14 -2.72
N SER A 423 6.48 -6.51 -3.69
CA SER A 423 6.92 -6.88 -5.04
C SER A 423 7.70 -5.76 -5.75
N CYS A 424 7.29 -4.50 -5.56
CA CYS A 424 7.99 -3.32 -6.10
C CYS A 424 9.15 -2.83 -5.21
N LEU A 425 9.41 -3.46 -4.07
CA LEU A 425 10.51 -3.11 -3.17
C LEU A 425 11.72 -4.03 -3.37
N ILE A 426 11.55 -5.19 -4.00
CA ILE A 426 12.63 -6.15 -4.25
C ILE A 426 13.17 -5.96 -5.67
N LYS A 427 14.47 -5.69 -5.78
CA LYS A 427 15.21 -5.53 -7.04
C LYS A 427 16.30 -6.58 -7.17
N HIS A 428 16.78 -6.78 -8.39
CA HIS A 428 17.92 -7.67 -8.61
C HIS A 428 19.18 -7.06 -7.98
N ALA A 429 20.02 -7.89 -7.34
CA ALA A 429 21.22 -7.43 -6.64
C ALA A 429 22.24 -6.68 -7.53
N ALA A 430 22.17 -6.87 -8.85
CA ALA A 430 22.99 -6.11 -9.82
C ALA A 430 22.73 -4.59 -9.80
N PHE A 431 21.62 -4.13 -9.22
CA PHE A 431 21.27 -2.72 -9.07
C PHE A 431 21.57 -2.16 -7.67
N GLU A 432 22.34 -2.87 -6.85
CA GLU A 432 22.67 -2.47 -5.47
C GLU A 432 23.31 -1.08 -5.38
N ASP A 433 24.14 -0.69 -6.36
CA ASP A 433 24.81 0.62 -6.42
C ASP A 433 23.84 1.81 -6.54
N GLU A 434 22.55 1.57 -6.81
CA GLU A 434 21.53 2.61 -6.86
C GLU A 434 21.09 3.09 -5.46
N ASP A 435 21.28 2.28 -4.40
CA ASP A 435 20.90 2.58 -3.01
C ASP A 435 19.53 3.29 -2.91
N GLU A 436 18.49 2.66 -3.48
CA GLU A 436 17.17 3.25 -3.68
C GLU A 436 16.23 3.05 -2.47
N CYS A 437 15.38 4.04 -2.25
CA CYS A 437 14.16 3.93 -1.48
C CYS A 437 12.98 4.47 -2.30
N ARG A 438 11.75 4.05 -1.98
CA ARG A 438 10.58 4.20 -2.84
C ARG A 438 9.35 4.60 -2.07
N MET A 439 8.58 5.49 -2.68
CA MET A 439 7.15 5.57 -2.44
C MET A 439 6.45 4.66 -3.45
N ILE A 440 5.48 3.88 -2.98
CA ILE A 440 4.69 2.99 -3.82
C ILE A 440 3.20 3.25 -3.64
N TYR A 441 2.46 3.17 -4.74
CA TYR A 441 1.01 3.24 -4.78
C TYR A 441 0.48 2.15 -5.72
N ILE A 442 -0.37 1.28 -5.20
CA ILE A 442 -0.89 0.13 -5.91
C ILE A 442 -2.40 0.27 -6.02
N THR A 443 -2.92 0.15 -7.25
CA THR A 443 -4.34 0.40 -7.54
C THR A 443 -4.80 -0.36 -8.78
N HIS A 444 -6.09 -0.35 -9.07
CA HIS A 444 -6.63 -0.89 -10.31
C HIS A 444 -6.46 0.12 -11.46
N ILE A 445 -6.30 -0.35 -12.70
CA ILE A 445 -6.05 0.48 -13.90
C ILE A 445 -7.15 1.50 -14.19
N ALA A 446 -8.36 1.23 -13.67
CA ALA A 446 -9.52 2.12 -13.78
C ALA A 446 -9.63 3.14 -12.63
N ASP A 447 -8.63 3.27 -11.75
CA ASP A 447 -8.57 4.32 -10.73
C ASP A 447 -8.60 5.71 -11.38
N GLU A 448 -9.56 6.55 -10.99
CA GLU A 448 -9.72 7.92 -11.48
C GLU A 448 -8.50 8.81 -11.19
N LYS A 449 -7.63 8.42 -10.24
CA LYS A 449 -6.36 9.11 -9.96
C LYS A 449 -5.31 8.90 -11.05
N ILE A 450 -5.45 7.87 -11.89
CA ILE A 450 -4.50 7.57 -12.96
C ILE A 450 -4.68 8.58 -14.09
N GLN A 451 -3.56 9.18 -14.50
CA GLN A 451 -3.51 10.14 -15.58
C GLN A 451 -2.69 9.59 -16.74
N ALA A 452 -3.23 9.78 -17.94
CA ALA A 452 -2.54 9.52 -19.19
C ALA A 452 -1.75 10.76 -19.62
N PRO A 453 -0.59 10.57 -20.27
CA PRO A 453 0.16 11.68 -20.85
C PRO A 453 -0.59 12.28 -22.04
N ILE A 454 -0.44 13.59 -22.22
CA ILE A 454 -1.14 14.34 -23.29
C ILE A 454 -0.54 14.04 -24.68
N ALA A 455 0.76 13.71 -24.74
CA ALA A 455 1.46 13.41 -25.97
C ALA A 455 1.65 11.90 -26.16
N TYR A 456 1.35 11.40 -27.37
CA TYR A 456 1.54 9.97 -27.71
C TYR A 456 3.00 9.51 -27.56
N GLY A 457 3.97 10.40 -27.76
CA GLY A 457 5.39 10.09 -27.55
C GLY A 457 5.74 9.70 -26.11
N ASP A 458 4.87 10.01 -25.15
CA ASP A 458 5.01 9.67 -23.75
C ASP A 458 4.07 8.53 -23.33
N ALA A 459 3.35 7.87 -24.25
CA ALA A 459 2.25 6.92 -23.97
C ALA A 459 2.57 5.80 -22.97
N ASN A 460 3.84 5.46 -22.78
CA ASN A 460 4.31 4.50 -21.77
C ASN A 460 4.39 5.09 -20.35
N SER A 461 3.84 6.28 -20.12
CA SER A 461 4.01 7.03 -18.87
C SER A 461 2.66 7.32 -18.21
N LEU A 462 1.92 6.27 -17.83
CA LEU A 462 0.82 6.47 -16.89
C LEU A 462 1.41 6.94 -15.55
N PHE A 463 0.74 7.90 -14.92
CA PHE A 463 1.19 8.45 -13.65
C PHE A 463 0.04 8.82 -12.73
N VAL A 464 0.35 8.97 -11.45
CA VAL A 464 -0.53 9.52 -10.41
C VAL A 464 0.14 10.74 -9.80
N ASN A 465 -0.64 11.78 -9.49
CA ASN A 465 -0.12 13.01 -8.90
C ASN A 465 -0.04 12.88 -7.38
N TYR A 466 1.12 13.23 -6.83
CA TYR A 466 1.35 13.34 -5.40
C TYR A 466 0.91 14.74 -4.91
N GLY A 467 0.09 14.79 -3.87
CA GLY A 467 -0.60 16.01 -3.43
C GLY A 467 0.29 17.07 -2.79
N GLN A 468 1.52 16.72 -2.41
CA GLN A 468 2.41 17.65 -1.73
C GLN A 468 3.15 18.58 -2.72
N LYS A 469 3.12 19.88 -2.44
CA LYS A 469 3.89 20.86 -3.22
C LYS A 469 5.38 20.75 -2.90
N VAL A 470 6.16 20.27 -3.87
CA VAL A 470 7.61 20.02 -3.76
C VAL A 470 8.38 21.16 -3.09
N GLU A 471 8.13 22.41 -3.48
CA GLU A 471 8.85 23.59 -2.98
C GLU A 471 8.80 23.74 -1.44
N ASP A 472 7.71 23.29 -0.81
CA ASP A 472 7.51 23.44 0.63
C ASP A 472 8.38 22.48 1.45
N TYR A 473 8.85 21.38 0.83
CA TYR A 473 9.54 20.29 1.52
C TYR A 473 11.01 20.09 1.10
N LEU A 474 11.52 20.91 0.17
CA LEU A 474 12.93 20.84 -0.24
C LEU A 474 13.85 21.55 0.75
N ASP A 475 14.83 20.88 1.34
CA ASP A 475 15.85 21.53 2.17
C ASP A 475 17.02 22.03 1.34
N LYS A 476 17.40 21.24 0.32
CA LYS A 476 18.60 21.48 -0.47
C LYS A 476 18.42 21.01 -1.91
N ILE A 477 19.08 21.69 -2.84
CA ILE A 477 19.23 21.26 -4.24
C ILE A 477 20.72 21.19 -4.55
N TYR A 478 21.21 19.99 -4.90
CA TYR A 478 22.54 19.86 -5.50
C TYR A 478 22.43 19.99 -7.02
N LEU A 479 23.24 20.89 -7.58
CA LEU A 479 23.45 21.00 -9.01
C LEU A 479 24.52 20.00 -9.41
N GLY A 480 24.25 19.16 -10.40
CA GLY A 480 25.24 18.21 -10.91
C GLY A 480 26.51 18.93 -11.43
N PRO A 481 27.65 18.23 -11.52
CA PRO A 481 28.92 18.88 -11.83
C PRO A 481 28.95 19.55 -13.22
N GLN A 482 28.13 19.10 -14.16
CA GLN A 482 27.95 19.70 -15.50
C GLN A 482 26.59 20.39 -15.65
N CYS A 483 25.97 20.81 -14.54
CA CYS A 483 24.72 21.55 -14.60
C CYS A 483 24.93 22.86 -15.38
N GLN A 484 24.13 23.05 -16.43
CA GLN A 484 24.34 24.14 -17.37
C GLN A 484 24.11 25.52 -16.70
N PRO A 485 24.87 26.57 -17.09
CA PRO A 485 24.82 27.87 -16.42
C PRO A 485 23.42 28.51 -16.35
N HIS A 486 22.59 28.35 -17.38
CA HIS A 486 21.26 28.93 -17.41
C HIS A 486 20.30 28.23 -16.42
N HIS A 487 20.40 26.92 -16.26
CA HIS A 487 19.65 26.18 -15.22
C HIS A 487 20.08 26.65 -13.84
N LYS A 488 21.39 26.71 -13.57
CA LYS A 488 21.94 27.22 -12.31
C LYS A 488 21.44 28.62 -11.98
N LEU A 489 21.49 29.53 -12.96
CA LEU A 489 21.03 30.91 -12.80
C LEU A 489 19.55 30.96 -12.44
N TRP A 490 18.71 30.22 -13.17
CA TRP A 490 17.26 30.21 -12.92
C TRP A 490 16.93 29.64 -11.53
N ILE A 491 17.48 28.46 -11.18
CA ILE A 491 17.24 27.80 -9.88
C ILE A 491 17.69 28.73 -8.75
N THR A 492 18.89 29.31 -8.87
CA THR A 492 19.42 30.26 -7.87
C THR A 492 18.55 31.49 -7.71
N ASN A 493 18.03 32.04 -8.82
CA ASN A 493 17.14 33.18 -8.76
C ASN A 493 15.78 32.83 -8.14
N HIS A 494 15.24 31.64 -8.43
CA HIS A 494 13.95 31.20 -7.95
C HIS A 494 13.91 31.09 -6.42
N VAL A 495 14.89 30.39 -5.83
CA VAL A 495 14.84 30.05 -4.40
C VAL A 495 15.32 31.18 -3.46
N ARG A 496 15.86 32.28 -4.02
CA ARG A 496 16.35 33.43 -3.24
C ARG A 496 15.26 34.14 -2.44
N ARG A 497 14.00 34.03 -2.84
CA ARG A 497 12.87 34.64 -2.14
C ARG A 497 11.88 33.53 -1.77
N PRO A 498 11.62 33.29 -0.47
CA PRO A 498 10.60 32.33 -0.07
C PRO A 498 9.25 32.80 -0.62
N LYS A 499 8.61 31.99 -1.44
CA LYS A 499 7.25 32.27 -1.95
C LYS A 499 6.16 31.66 -1.06
N SER A 500 6.51 30.69 -0.23
CA SER A 500 5.58 29.95 0.62
C SER A 500 5.60 30.45 2.06
N LYS A 501 4.41 30.58 2.65
CA LYS A 501 4.21 30.94 4.07
C LYS A 501 4.55 29.78 5.02
N LEU A 502 4.57 28.54 4.53
CA LEU A 502 4.85 27.33 5.33
C LEU A 502 6.34 27.15 5.62
N ARG A 503 7.20 27.93 4.95
CA ARG A 503 8.64 27.67 4.90
C ARG A 503 9.44 28.67 5.75
N LEU A 504 10.01 28.20 6.85
CA LEU A 504 10.82 29.00 7.77
C LEU A 504 12.30 29.15 7.34
N LYS A 505 12.86 28.18 6.59
CA LYS A 505 14.28 28.14 6.18
C LYS A 505 14.43 28.16 4.64
N PRO A 506 15.33 28.95 4.03
CA PRO A 506 15.49 29.01 2.56
C PRO A 506 16.07 27.70 1.97
N ILE A 507 15.79 27.40 0.69
CA ILE A 507 16.39 26.25 -0.01
C ILE A 507 17.88 26.51 -0.20
N LYS A 508 18.73 25.61 0.29
CA LYS A 508 20.17 25.69 0.04
C LYS A 508 20.50 25.16 -1.35
N ILE A 509 21.25 25.92 -2.14
CA ILE A 509 21.79 25.44 -3.42
C ILE A 509 23.26 25.15 -3.26
N VAL A 510 23.68 23.96 -3.70
CA VAL A 510 25.06 23.52 -3.63
C VAL A 510 25.50 23.02 -5.01
N GLN A 511 26.65 23.49 -5.50
CA GLN A 511 27.28 22.92 -6.68
C GLN A 511 27.96 21.61 -6.27
N SER A 512 27.63 20.51 -6.92
CA SER A 512 28.33 19.25 -6.72
C SER A 512 29.75 19.35 -7.28
N GLU A 513 30.74 19.01 -6.45
CA GLU A 513 32.16 18.93 -6.81
C GLU A 513 32.59 17.50 -7.17
N MET A 514 31.63 16.62 -7.46
CA MET A 514 31.92 15.23 -7.82
C MET A 514 32.78 15.15 -9.09
N PRO A 515 33.85 14.32 -9.10
CA PRO A 515 34.74 14.23 -10.24
C PRO A 515 34.07 13.45 -11.38
N LEU A 516 33.56 14.14 -12.41
CA LEU A 516 33.20 13.49 -13.66
C LEU A 516 34.48 13.15 -14.43
N ARG A 517 34.65 11.87 -14.74
CA ARG A 517 35.74 11.39 -15.60
C ARG A 517 35.30 11.38 -17.05
#